data_AF-A0A565CW22-F1
#
_entry.id   AF-A0A565CW22-F1
#
_cell.length_a   1.000
_cell.length_b   1.000
_cell.length_c   1.000
_cell.angle_alpha   90.00
_cell.angle_beta   90.00
_cell.angle_gamma   90.00
#
_symmetry.space_group_name_H-M   'P 1'
#
loop_
_entity.id
_entity.type
_entity.pdbx_description
1 polymer ?
#
loop_
_entity_poly.entity_id
_entity_poly.type
_entity_poly.pdbx_seq_one_letter_code
_entity_poly.pdbx_strand_id
1 'polypeptide(L)'
;MDPNKIDVSRLESLPEDLLGVIVRKLGATDTTTYHFCLRSCKKLGATAHDERVCTTVNLAPLVKRPLLTVKYFPVLKRCLAHYNPDAHYIKGILRYFLLNQSTVGLHHLDVAADAGKKDAIYLYAILLLCRDMIAEGKTYLNQLKWEENTDIVDACWKSIKTSSQGIRVGRKRCYLVSLEKMKPYNFCHLNDLDTTCAECFYYKKMKKFIYII
;
A
#
# COMPACT_ATOMS: atom_id res chain seq x y z
N MET A 1 18.85 28.63 -43.57
CA MET A 1 18.30 27.89 -42.42
C MET A 1 19.45 27.60 -41.48
N ASP A 2 19.36 28.04 -40.23
CA ASP A 2 20.43 27.92 -39.24
C ASP A 2 20.45 26.49 -38.66
N PRO A 3 21.52 25.70 -38.87
CA PRO A 3 21.58 24.29 -38.48
C PRO A 3 21.59 24.05 -36.96
N ASN A 4 21.71 25.11 -36.14
CA ASN A 4 21.73 25.02 -34.68
C ASN A 4 20.40 25.32 -33.99
N LYS A 5 19.30 25.53 -34.73
CA LYS A 5 17.99 25.77 -34.12
C LYS A 5 17.36 24.44 -33.69
N ILE A 6 17.66 24.01 -32.46
CA ILE A 6 16.97 22.88 -31.82
C ILE A 6 15.48 23.22 -31.83
N ASP A 7 14.69 22.42 -32.54
CA ASP A 7 13.24 22.57 -32.57
C ASP A 7 12.66 22.07 -31.25
N VAL A 8 12.67 22.95 -30.24
CA VAL A 8 12.15 22.66 -28.91
C VAL A 8 10.63 22.57 -29.03
N SER A 9 10.06 21.42 -28.65
CA SER A 9 8.60 21.24 -28.74
C SER A 9 7.87 22.36 -27.97
N ARG A 10 6.69 22.79 -28.46
CA ARG A 10 5.86 23.80 -27.78
C ARG A 10 5.52 23.44 -26.32
N LEU A 11 5.55 22.14 -26.02
CA LEU A 11 5.39 21.65 -24.66
C LEU A 11 6.64 21.96 -23.82
N GLU A 12 7.83 21.66 -24.33
CA GLU A 12 9.10 21.95 -23.67
C GLU A 12 9.40 23.45 -23.54
N SER A 13 8.78 24.31 -24.33
CA SER A 13 8.88 25.75 -24.15
C SER A 13 8.09 26.30 -22.96
N LEU A 14 7.21 25.50 -22.33
CA LEU A 14 6.43 25.95 -21.17
C LEU A 14 7.29 26.20 -19.92
N PRO A 15 6.86 27.12 -19.03
CA PRO A 15 7.39 27.27 -17.68
C PRO A 15 7.35 25.96 -16.90
N GLU A 16 8.33 25.76 -16.02
CA GLU A 16 8.47 24.52 -15.22
C GLU A 16 7.25 24.26 -14.34
N ASP A 17 6.62 25.30 -13.77
CA ASP A 17 5.40 25.16 -12.97
C ASP A 17 4.24 24.59 -13.79
N LEU A 18 4.05 25.03 -15.04
CA LEU A 18 2.99 24.52 -15.91
C LEU A 18 3.27 23.08 -16.32
N LEU A 19 4.53 22.75 -16.61
CA LEU A 19 4.96 21.39 -16.87
C LEU A 19 4.72 20.47 -15.65
N GLY A 20 5.03 20.95 -14.44
CA GLY A 20 4.75 20.26 -13.18
C GLY A 20 3.26 20.00 -13.00
N VAL A 21 2.39 20.97 -13.29
CA VAL A 21 0.93 20.79 -13.24
C VAL A 21 0.44 19.76 -14.25
N ILE A 22 0.94 19.77 -15.47
CA ILE A 22 0.57 18.78 -16.51
C ILE A 22 0.98 17.38 -16.06
N VAL A 23 2.25 17.21 -15.68
CA VAL A 23 2.80 15.93 -15.23
C VAL A 23 2.06 15.41 -14.00
N ARG A 24 1.72 16.29 -13.05
CA ARG A 24 0.90 15.96 -11.87
C ARG A 24 -0.47 15.43 -12.27
N LYS A 25 -1.20 16.13 -13.15
CA LYS A 25 -2.53 15.70 -13.60
C LYS A 25 -2.49 14.35 -14.33
N LEU A 26 -1.47 14.12 -15.15
CA LEU A 26 -1.23 12.84 -15.79
C LEU A 26 -0.94 11.74 -14.76
N GLY A 27 -0.06 12.02 -13.80
CA GLY A 27 0.26 11.16 -12.66
C GLY A 27 -0.96 10.74 -11.86
N ALA A 28 -1.85 11.69 -11.56
CA ALA A 28 -3.09 11.43 -10.82
C ALA A 28 -4.11 10.60 -11.62
N THR A 29 -4.01 10.57 -12.95
CA THR A 29 -4.92 9.80 -13.80
C THR A 29 -4.42 8.37 -13.98
N ASP A 30 -3.17 8.20 -14.43
CA ASP A 30 -2.61 6.90 -14.77
C ASP A 30 -1.09 6.82 -14.59
N THR A 31 -0.64 5.80 -13.84
CA THR A 31 0.79 5.55 -13.60
C THR A 31 1.55 5.25 -14.89
N THR A 32 0.89 4.61 -15.87
CA THR A 32 1.53 4.16 -17.11
C THR A 32 1.86 5.35 -18.00
N THR A 33 0.86 6.21 -18.21
CA THR A 33 0.97 7.47 -18.95
C THR A 33 1.98 8.39 -18.28
N TYR A 34 1.97 8.47 -16.95
CA TYR A 34 3.01 9.17 -16.19
C TYR A 34 4.41 8.62 -16.46
N HIS A 35 4.59 7.30 -16.40
CA HIS A 35 5.88 6.66 -16.68
C HIS A 35 6.40 6.97 -18.09
N PHE A 36 5.52 6.93 -19.10
CA PHE A 36 5.90 7.27 -20.47
C PHE A 36 6.15 8.77 -20.65
N CYS A 37 5.36 9.64 -20.02
CA CYS A 37 5.54 11.09 -20.05
C CYS A 37 6.91 11.52 -19.49
N LEU A 38 7.35 10.90 -18.39
CA LEU A 38 8.66 11.20 -17.82
C LEU A 38 9.83 10.75 -18.71
N ARG A 39 9.58 9.80 -19.62
CA ARG A 39 10.59 9.26 -20.53
C ARG A 39 10.58 9.91 -21.90
N SER A 40 9.56 10.70 -22.21
CA SER A 40 9.42 11.30 -23.54
C SER A 40 10.44 12.41 -23.79
N CYS A 41 10.74 13.24 -22.79
CA CYS A 41 11.80 14.25 -22.91
C CYS A 41 12.47 14.61 -21.59
N LYS A 42 13.67 15.19 -21.68
CA LYS A 42 14.51 15.55 -20.52
C LYS A 42 13.83 16.55 -19.58
N LYS A 43 13.13 17.55 -20.14
CA LYS A 43 12.51 18.62 -19.35
C LYS A 43 11.31 18.12 -18.53
N LEU A 44 10.46 17.27 -19.13
CA LEU A 44 9.39 16.57 -18.41
C LEU A 44 9.95 15.56 -17.40
N GLY A 45 11.07 14.89 -17.73
CA GLY A 45 11.77 14.03 -16.80
C GLY A 45 12.26 14.79 -15.56
N ALA A 46 12.70 16.04 -15.73
CA ALA A 46 13.18 16.90 -14.65
C ALA A 46 12.05 17.39 -13.73
N THR A 47 10.82 17.61 -14.24
CA THR A 47 9.69 18.00 -13.38
C THR A 47 9.22 16.88 -12.45
N ALA A 48 9.72 15.65 -12.62
CA ALA A 48 9.50 14.56 -11.68
C ALA A 48 10.11 14.78 -10.29
N HIS A 49 11.00 15.77 -10.15
CA HIS A 49 11.57 16.17 -8.85
C HIS A 49 10.62 17.07 -8.04
N ASP A 50 9.52 17.54 -8.62
CA ASP A 50 8.51 18.30 -7.87
C ASP A 50 7.77 17.37 -6.91
N GLU A 51 7.91 17.65 -5.61
CA GLU A 51 7.26 16.93 -4.51
C GLU A 51 5.74 16.82 -4.67
N ARG A 52 5.10 17.85 -5.25
CA ARG A 52 3.65 17.91 -5.47
C ARG A 52 3.17 16.88 -6.49
N VAL A 53 4.06 16.42 -7.37
CA VAL A 53 3.79 15.38 -8.37
C VAL A 53 3.82 14.01 -7.72
N CYS A 54 4.85 13.70 -6.93
CA CYS A 54 5.08 12.35 -6.40
C CYS A 54 4.07 11.92 -5.32
N THR A 55 3.51 12.88 -4.58
CA THR A 55 2.47 12.63 -3.58
C THR A 55 1.10 12.33 -4.21
N THR A 56 0.89 12.70 -5.48
CA THR A 56 -0.42 12.62 -6.16
C THR A 56 -0.47 11.59 -7.28
N VAL A 57 0.64 10.91 -7.58
CA VAL A 57 0.64 9.80 -8.56
C VAL A 57 -0.34 8.72 -8.11
N ASN A 58 -1.29 8.40 -8.98
CA ASN A 58 -2.22 7.30 -8.78
C ASN A 58 -1.46 5.99 -8.92
N LEU A 59 -1.29 5.26 -7.82
CA LEU A 59 -0.65 3.95 -7.77
C LEU A 59 -1.66 2.81 -7.62
N ALA A 60 -2.97 3.07 -7.72
CA ALA A 60 -4.01 2.08 -7.50
C ALA A 60 -3.84 0.78 -8.32
N PRO A 61 -3.41 0.81 -9.60
CA PRO A 61 -3.13 -0.43 -10.34
C PRO A 61 -1.98 -1.25 -9.73
N LEU A 62 -0.96 -0.57 -9.20
CA LEU A 62 0.21 -1.19 -8.57
C LEU A 62 -0.08 -1.65 -7.14
N VAL A 63 -0.97 -0.97 -6.42
CA VAL A 63 -1.51 -1.44 -5.13
C VAL A 63 -2.20 -2.78 -5.32
N LYS A 64 -3.08 -2.90 -6.34
CA LYS A 64 -3.77 -4.15 -6.67
C LYS A 64 -2.82 -5.26 -7.13
N ARG A 65 -1.71 -4.91 -7.78
CA ARG A 65 -0.74 -5.89 -8.30
C ARG A 65 0.71 -5.45 -8.01
N PRO A 66 1.18 -5.59 -6.76
CA PRO A 66 2.50 -5.12 -6.33
C PRO A 66 3.67 -5.69 -7.15
N LEU A 67 3.53 -6.90 -7.68
CA LEU A 67 4.55 -7.52 -8.54
C LEU A 67 4.81 -6.76 -9.85
N LEU A 68 3.86 -5.96 -10.34
CA LEU A 68 4.05 -5.15 -11.56
C LEU A 68 5.03 -3.99 -11.36
N THR A 69 5.38 -3.67 -10.12
CA THR A 69 6.26 -2.54 -9.77
C THR A 69 7.67 -2.68 -10.32
N VAL A 70 8.10 -3.90 -10.68
CA VAL A 70 9.38 -4.13 -11.37
C VAL A 70 9.51 -3.29 -12.66
N LYS A 71 8.39 -3.03 -13.36
CA LYS A 71 8.35 -2.20 -14.57
C LYS A 71 8.36 -0.70 -14.27
N TYR A 72 7.96 -0.32 -13.05
CA TYR A 72 7.77 1.07 -12.63
C TYR A 72 8.71 1.48 -11.50
N PHE A 73 9.84 0.78 -11.35
CA PHE A 73 10.77 0.98 -10.23
C PHE A 73 11.23 2.44 -10.05
N PRO A 74 11.58 3.20 -11.11
CA PRO A 74 11.96 4.61 -10.95
C PRO A 74 10.82 5.47 -10.38
N VAL A 75 9.58 5.21 -10.80
CA VAL A 75 8.38 5.92 -10.30
C VAL A 75 8.17 5.59 -8.83
N LEU A 76 8.22 4.31 -8.46
CA LEU A 76 8.05 3.88 -7.08
C LEU A 76 9.13 4.44 -6.15
N LYS A 77 10.40 4.44 -6.59
CA LYS A 77 11.52 5.00 -5.82
C LYS A 77 11.30 6.47 -5.49
N ARG A 78 10.77 7.26 -6.43
CA ARG A 78 10.44 8.67 -6.22
C ARG A 78 9.25 8.85 -5.28
N CYS A 79 8.18 8.09 -5.50
CA CYS A 79 7.00 8.14 -4.62
C CYS A 79 7.38 7.80 -3.16
N LEU A 80 8.30 6.85 -2.94
CA LEU A 80 8.86 6.54 -1.61
C LEU A 80 9.65 7.71 -1.01
N ALA A 81 10.47 8.41 -1.80
CA ALA A 81 11.25 9.55 -1.31
C ALA A 81 10.35 10.72 -0.84
N HIS A 82 9.12 10.79 -1.34
CA HIS A 82 8.12 11.79 -0.97
C HIS A 82 6.97 11.19 -0.14
N TYR A 83 7.22 10.12 0.62
CA TYR A 83 6.29 9.55 1.60
C TYR A 83 4.89 9.21 1.07
N ASN A 84 4.77 8.83 -0.21
CA ASN A 84 3.49 8.43 -0.79
C ASN A 84 2.97 7.13 -0.10
N PRO A 85 1.76 7.14 0.51
CA PRO A 85 1.27 6.01 1.29
C PRO A 85 1.07 4.72 0.48
N ASP A 86 0.65 4.83 -0.79
CA ASP A 86 0.51 3.68 -1.67
C ASP A 86 1.86 3.05 -2.01
N ALA A 87 2.88 3.89 -2.24
CA ALA A 87 4.23 3.41 -2.51
C ALA A 87 4.83 2.67 -1.30
N HIS A 88 4.64 3.21 -0.10
CA HIS A 88 5.03 2.57 1.15
C HIS A 88 4.27 1.25 1.37
N TYR A 89 2.95 1.23 1.17
CA TYR A 89 2.16 0.00 1.26
C TYR A 89 2.64 -1.11 0.31
N ILE A 90 2.84 -0.78 -0.96
CA ILE A 90 3.39 -1.69 -1.97
C ILE A 90 4.75 -2.23 -1.54
N LYS A 91 5.65 -1.34 -1.11
CA LYS A 91 7.00 -1.71 -0.67
C LYS A 91 6.95 -2.61 0.56
N GLY A 92 6.04 -2.32 1.49
CA GLY A 92 5.76 -3.11 2.69
C GLY A 92 5.37 -4.54 2.35
N ILE A 93 4.39 -4.74 1.47
CA ILE A 93 3.96 -6.07 0.99
C ILE A 93 5.15 -6.85 0.39
N LEU A 94 5.88 -6.23 -0.54
CA LEU A 94 6.99 -6.91 -1.22
C LEU A 94 8.12 -7.26 -0.25
N ARG A 95 8.49 -6.34 0.64
CA ARG A 95 9.54 -6.60 1.64
C ARG A 95 9.11 -7.66 2.64
N TYR A 96 7.87 -7.58 3.14
CA TYR A 96 7.39 -8.47 4.19
C TYR A 96 7.13 -9.89 3.69
N PHE A 97 6.39 -10.05 2.59
CA PHE A 97 5.92 -11.35 2.11
C PHE A 97 6.83 -11.96 1.05
N LEU A 98 7.24 -11.19 0.04
CA LEU A 98 8.02 -11.73 -1.08
C LEU A 98 9.49 -11.92 -0.71
N LEU A 99 10.10 -10.93 -0.06
CA LEU A 99 11.53 -10.94 0.29
C LEU A 99 11.82 -11.43 1.71
N ASN A 100 10.78 -11.73 2.49
CA ASN A 100 10.86 -12.18 3.89
C ASN A 100 11.67 -11.24 4.82
N GLN A 101 11.75 -9.96 4.47
CA GLN A 101 12.41 -8.90 5.25
C GLN A 101 11.39 -8.25 6.18
N SER A 102 10.97 -8.98 7.22
CA SER A 102 9.83 -8.60 8.04
C SER A 102 9.95 -7.23 8.72
N THR A 103 11.13 -6.85 9.21
CA THR A 103 11.34 -5.55 9.88
C THR A 103 11.16 -4.38 8.91
N VAL A 104 11.84 -4.44 7.76
CA VAL A 104 11.73 -3.42 6.70
C VAL A 104 10.30 -3.36 6.13
N GLY A 105 9.67 -4.53 5.96
CA GLY A 105 8.29 -4.61 5.50
C GLY A 105 7.30 -3.97 6.46
N LEU A 106 7.43 -4.25 7.77
CA LEU A 106 6.59 -3.63 8.80
C LEU A 106 6.79 -2.11 8.85
N HIS A 107 8.03 -1.63 8.82
CA HIS A 107 8.31 -0.19 8.83
C HIS A 107 7.62 0.54 7.66
N HIS A 108 7.63 -0.02 6.46
CA HIS A 108 6.91 0.61 5.35
C HIS A 108 5.38 0.54 5.51
N LEU A 109 4.83 -0.53 6.08
CA LEU A 109 3.39 -0.63 6.35
C LEU A 109 2.94 0.34 7.44
N ASP A 110 3.77 0.51 8.47
CA ASP A 110 3.62 1.48 9.55
C ASP A 110 3.53 2.92 9.01
N VAL A 111 4.53 3.35 8.23
CA VAL A 111 4.53 4.68 7.59
C VAL A 111 3.28 4.91 6.73
N ALA A 112 2.80 3.88 6.00
CA ALA A 112 1.58 4.00 5.22
C ALA A 112 0.31 4.04 6.10
N ALA A 113 0.31 3.31 7.22
CA ALA A 113 -0.79 3.29 8.17
C ALA A 113 -0.94 4.64 8.88
N ASP A 114 0.17 5.21 9.35
CA ASP A 114 0.21 6.54 9.99
C ASP A 114 -0.24 7.65 9.04
N ALA A 115 0.02 7.50 7.74
CA ALA A 115 -0.51 8.39 6.71
C ALA A 115 -2.00 8.17 6.39
N GLY A 116 -2.71 7.32 7.14
CA GLY A 116 -4.15 7.11 7.04
C GLY A 116 -4.61 6.13 5.96
N LYS A 117 -3.70 5.39 5.31
CA LYS A 117 -4.08 4.42 4.28
C LYS A 117 -4.76 3.21 4.94
N LYS A 118 -6.09 3.10 4.78
CA LYS A 118 -6.92 2.06 5.39
C LYS A 118 -6.41 0.62 5.18
N ASP A 119 -6.01 0.28 3.96
CA ASP A 119 -5.46 -1.06 3.65
C ASP A 119 -4.15 -1.33 4.42
N ALA A 120 -3.31 -0.30 4.61
CA ALA A 120 -2.09 -0.40 5.38
C ALA A 120 -2.39 -0.51 6.88
N ILE A 121 -3.31 0.29 7.41
CA ILE A 121 -3.80 0.20 8.79
C ILE A 121 -4.26 -1.22 9.11
N TYR A 122 -5.14 -1.78 8.27
CA TYR A 122 -5.63 -3.15 8.47
C TYR A 122 -4.49 -4.17 8.42
N LEU A 123 -3.66 -4.15 7.36
CA LEU A 123 -2.62 -5.15 7.18
C LEU A 123 -1.56 -5.08 8.29
N TYR A 124 -1.13 -3.87 8.63
CA TYR A 124 -0.17 -3.61 9.70
C TYR A 124 -0.71 -4.11 11.04
N ALA A 125 -1.94 -3.72 11.40
CA ALA A 125 -2.60 -4.17 12.62
C ALA A 125 -2.66 -5.70 12.71
N ILE A 126 -3.08 -6.39 11.65
CA ILE A 126 -3.15 -7.86 11.63
C ILE A 126 -1.77 -8.49 11.80
N LEU A 127 -0.73 -7.92 11.18
CA LEU A 127 0.63 -8.42 11.34
C LEU A 127 1.17 -8.20 12.76
N LEU A 128 0.86 -7.07 13.40
CA LEU A 128 1.19 -6.81 14.81
C LEU A 128 0.52 -7.82 15.73
N LEU A 129 -0.80 -8.04 15.54
CA LEU A 129 -1.54 -9.08 16.26
C LEU A 129 -0.91 -10.46 16.06
N CYS A 130 -0.55 -10.83 14.83
CA CYS A 130 0.10 -12.11 14.53
C CYS A 130 1.51 -12.23 15.15
N ARG A 131 2.12 -11.13 15.58
CA ARG A 131 3.47 -11.09 16.18
C ARG A 131 3.43 -10.81 17.68
N ASP A 132 2.29 -11.05 18.33
CA ASP A 132 2.10 -10.91 19.79
C ASP A 132 2.16 -9.44 20.28
N MET A 133 2.11 -8.47 19.37
CA MET A 133 2.00 -7.04 19.69
C MET A 133 0.52 -6.64 19.81
N ILE A 134 -0.16 -7.27 20.78
CA ILE A 134 -1.63 -7.29 20.82
C ILE A 134 -2.24 -5.91 21.05
N ALA A 135 -1.75 -5.16 22.04
CA ALA A 135 -2.30 -3.85 22.37
C ALA A 135 -2.21 -2.89 21.17
N GLU A 136 -1.03 -2.81 20.56
CA GLU A 136 -0.77 -1.94 19.40
C GLU A 136 -1.58 -2.36 18.17
N GLY A 137 -1.62 -3.67 17.87
CA GLY A 137 -2.44 -4.20 16.77
C GLY A 137 -3.93 -3.88 16.93
N LYS A 138 -4.47 -3.95 18.16
CA LYS A 138 -5.86 -3.53 18.43
C LYS A 138 -6.04 -2.02 18.22
N THR A 139 -5.10 -1.21 18.72
CA THR A 139 -5.14 0.26 18.56
C THR A 139 -5.22 0.67 17.10
N TYR A 140 -4.38 0.12 16.22
CA TYR A 140 -4.46 0.43 14.78
C TYR A 140 -5.77 -0.06 14.16
N LEU A 141 -6.20 -1.30 14.46
CA LEU A 141 -7.43 -1.82 13.86
C LEU A 141 -8.67 -1.01 14.27
N ASN A 142 -8.69 -0.46 15.49
CA ASN A 142 -9.75 0.41 15.99
C ASN A 142 -9.86 1.74 15.24
N GLN A 143 -8.79 2.22 14.60
CA GLN A 143 -8.85 3.42 13.74
C GLN A 143 -9.82 3.24 12.56
N LEU A 144 -10.12 1.99 12.18
CA LEU A 144 -11.10 1.68 11.13
C LEU A 144 -12.55 1.67 11.64
N LYS A 145 -12.80 1.96 12.92
CA LYS A 145 -14.14 2.06 13.54
C LYS A 145 -15.03 0.84 13.28
N TRP A 146 -14.45 -0.34 13.37
CA TRP A 146 -15.12 -1.59 13.03
C TRP A 146 -16.31 -1.95 13.94
N GLU A 147 -16.37 -1.39 15.15
CA GLU A 147 -17.51 -1.53 16.07
C GLU A 147 -18.76 -0.80 15.55
N GLU A 148 -18.57 0.28 14.79
CA GLU A 148 -19.66 1.01 14.14
C GLU A 148 -20.06 0.34 12.82
N ASN A 149 -19.07 -0.01 11.98
CA ASN A 149 -19.29 -0.65 10.69
C ASN A 149 -18.08 -1.51 10.25
N THR A 150 -18.32 -2.78 9.90
CA THR A 150 -17.30 -3.72 9.42
C THR A 150 -16.98 -3.61 7.92
N ASP A 151 -17.75 -2.86 7.14
CA ASP A 151 -17.59 -2.72 5.67
C ASP A 151 -16.19 -2.28 5.27
N ILE A 152 -15.60 -1.34 6.02
CA ILE A 152 -14.26 -0.82 5.75
C ILE A 152 -13.23 -1.95 5.90
N VAL A 153 -13.34 -2.72 6.98
CA VAL A 153 -12.45 -3.83 7.30
C VAL A 153 -12.58 -4.94 6.26
N ASP A 154 -13.80 -5.25 5.84
CA ASP A 154 -14.05 -6.27 4.83
C ASP A 154 -13.62 -5.83 3.43
N ALA A 155 -13.74 -4.54 3.10
CA ALA A 155 -13.17 -3.96 1.89
C ALA A 155 -11.63 -4.02 1.90
N CYS A 156 -10.97 -3.67 3.02
CA CYS A 156 -9.52 -3.81 3.17
C CYS A 156 -9.07 -5.26 3.01
N TRP A 157 -9.78 -6.21 3.63
CA TRP A 157 -9.50 -7.63 3.45
C TRP A 157 -9.57 -8.08 1.98
N LYS A 158 -10.60 -7.65 1.25
CA LYS A 158 -10.73 -7.92 -0.20
C LYS A 158 -9.56 -7.31 -0.98
N SER A 159 -9.20 -6.04 -0.70
CA SER A 159 -8.08 -5.33 -1.33
C SER A 159 -6.74 -6.04 -1.11
N ILE A 160 -6.48 -6.50 0.12
CA ILE A 160 -5.25 -7.21 0.48
C ILE A 160 -5.17 -8.56 -0.21
N LYS A 161 -6.26 -9.34 -0.25
CA LYS A 161 -6.30 -10.58 -1.02
C LYS A 161 -5.99 -10.37 -2.50
N THR A 162 -6.48 -9.29 -3.10
CA THR A 162 -6.12 -8.94 -4.47
C THR A 162 -4.63 -8.58 -4.57
N SER A 163 -4.12 -7.79 -3.64
CA SER A 163 -2.71 -7.35 -3.58
C SER A 163 -1.73 -8.51 -3.35
N SER A 164 -2.15 -9.58 -2.68
CA SER A 164 -1.34 -10.78 -2.42
C SER A 164 -1.36 -11.80 -3.57
N GLN A 165 -2.16 -11.60 -4.62
CA GLN A 165 -2.23 -12.54 -5.74
C GLN A 165 -0.86 -12.75 -6.39
N GLY A 166 -0.42 -14.01 -6.46
CA GLY A 166 0.89 -14.40 -6.97
C GLY A 166 2.05 -14.21 -5.99
N ILE A 167 1.79 -13.73 -4.76
CA ILE A 167 2.78 -13.64 -3.68
C ILE A 167 2.51 -14.76 -2.67
N ARG A 168 3.51 -15.60 -2.41
CA ARG A 168 3.38 -16.68 -1.42
C ARG A 168 3.39 -16.11 0.00
N VAL A 169 2.22 -15.97 0.62
CA VAL A 169 2.11 -15.57 2.03
C VAL A 169 2.35 -16.78 2.93
N GLY A 170 3.54 -16.87 3.50
CA GLY A 170 3.92 -17.97 4.39
C GLY A 170 3.32 -17.82 5.80
N ARG A 171 2.72 -18.90 6.31
CA ARG A 171 2.35 -19.02 7.72
C ARG A 171 3.60 -19.15 8.58
N LYS A 172 3.76 -18.27 9.56
CA LYS A 172 4.88 -18.30 10.51
C LYS A 172 4.45 -18.92 11.84
N ARG A 173 5.36 -19.61 12.53
CA ARG A 173 5.08 -20.22 13.85
C ARG A 173 4.56 -19.18 14.85
N CYS A 174 5.13 -17.98 14.87
CA CYS A 174 4.69 -16.89 15.75
C CYS A 174 3.22 -16.52 15.52
N TYR A 175 2.69 -16.63 14.30
CA TYR A 175 1.30 -16.30 14.00
C TYR A 175 0.36 -17.28 14.69
N LEU A 176 0.70 -18.58 14.67
CA LEU A 176 -0.11 -19.62 15.31
C LEU A 176 -0.05 -19.51 16.83
N VAL A 177 1.12 -19.20 17.39
CA VAL A 177 1.29 -18.97 18.83
C VAL A 177 0.45 -17.78 19.29
N SER A 178 0.51 -16.66 18.57
CA SER A 178 -0.29 -15.48 18.92
C SER A 178 -1.80 -15.72 18.72
N LEU A 179 -2.19 -16.44 17.67
CA LEU A 179 -3.59 -16.79 17.42
C LEU A 179 -4.20 -17.59 18.58
N GLU A 180 -3.46 -18.57 19.13
CA GLU A 180 -3.96 -19.38 20.25
C GLU A 180 -4.14 -18.52 21.51
N LYS A 181 -3.23 -17.59 21.79
CA LYS A 181 -3.36 -16.64 22.91
C LYS A 181 -4.57 -15.71 22.77
N MET A 182 -4.91 -15.36 21.53
CA MET A 182 -6.02 -14.47 21.22
C MET A 182 -7.38 -15.17 21.16
N LYS A 183 -7.42 -16.48 21.37
CA LYS A 183 -8.65 -17.26 21.31
C LYS A 183 -9.60 -16.86 22.45
N PRO A 184 -10.84 -16.45 22.15
CA PRO A 184 -11.79 -16.05 23.17
C PRO A 184 -12.29 -17.27 23.98
N TYR A 185 -12.68 -17.03 25.23
CA TYR A 185 -13.06 -18.09 26.19
C TYR A 185 -14.49 -18.64 25.98
N ASN A 186 -15.45 -17.84 25.50
CA ASN A 186 -16.87 -18.19 25.49
C ASN A 186 -17.53 -18.16 24.09
N PHE A 187 -18.61 -18.95 23.94
CA PHE A 187 -19.74 -19.04 22.98
C PHE A 187 -19.78 -18.25 21.66
N CYS A 188 -18.68 -17.77 21.11
CA CYS A 188 -18.67 -17.22 19.75
C CYS A 188 -18.60 -18.38 18.74
N HIS A 189 -19.39 -18.33 17.67
CA HIS A 189 -19.29 -19.25 16.54
C HIS A 189 -17.94 -19.05 15.81
N LEU A 190 -16.83 -19.58 16.34
CA LEU A 190 -15.46 -19.30 15.88
C LEU A 190 -15.16 -19.76 14.45
N ASN A 191 -16.03 -20.60 13.88
CA ASN A 191 -15.93 -21.08 12.51
C ASN A 191 -16.78 -20.25 11.54
N ASP A 192 -17.78 -19.53 12.04
CA ASP A 192 -18.46 -18.49 11.27
C ASP A 192 -17.56 -17.25 11.25
N LEU A 193 -16.90 -16.98 10.13
CA LEU A 193 -15.97 -15.84 10.01
C LEU A 193 -16.65 -14.54 9.57
N ASP A 194 -17.95 -14.59 9.27
CA ASP A 194 -18.71 -13.46 8.76
C ASP A 194 -19.53 -12.80 9.89
N THR A 195 -20.05 -13.57 10.83
CA THR A 195 -20.66 -13.03 12.05
C THR A 195 -19.58 -12.73 13.10
N THR A 196 -19.34 -11.46 13.45
CA THR A 196 -18.35 -11.09 14.47
C THR A 196 -18.99 -10.33 15.63
N CYS A 197 -18.66 -10.68 16.87
CA CYS A 197 -18.88 -9.83 18.05
C CYS A 197 -17.56 -9.21 18.52
N ALA A 198 -17.62 -8.22 19.41
CA ALA A 198 -16.44 -7.52 19.91
C ALA A 198 -15.40 -8.45 20.56
N GLU A 199 -15.83 -9.54 21.20
CA GLU A 199 -14.94 -10.49 21.88
C GLU A 199 -14.11 -11.35 20.92
N CYS A 200 -14.66 -11.71 19.76
CA CYS A 200 -14.00 -12.62 18.81
C CYS A 200 -13.54 -11.93 17.51
N PHE A 201 -13.80 -10.63 17.34
CA PHE A 201 -13.47 -9.88 16.13
C PHE A 201 -11.99 -10.01 15.74
N TYR A 202 -11.07 -9.61 16.63
CA TYR A 202 -9.63 -9.65 16.35
C TYR A 202 -9.14 -11.06 16.03
N TYR A 203 -9.55 -12.04 16.83
CA TYR A 203 -9.23 -13.45 16.60
C TYR A 203 -9.70 -13.93 15.23
N LYS A 204 -10.94 -13.60 14.84
CA LYS A 204 -11.50 -13.99 13.54
C LYS A 204 -10.76 -13.32 12.38
N LYS A 205 -10.40 -12.03 12.49
CA LYS A 205 -9.63 -11.36 11.44
C LYS A 205 -8.20 -11.92 11.33
N MET A 206 -7.55 -12.25 12.45
CA MET A 206 -6.27 -12.98 12.45
C MET A 206 -6.41 -14.37 11.80
N LYS A 207 -7.43 -15.15 12.18
CA LYS A 207 -7.70 -16.48 11.60
C LYS A 207 -7.95 -16.39 10.09
N LYS A 208 -8.75 -15.40 9.64
CA LYS A 208 -9.01 -15.12 8.21
C LYS A 208 -7.69 -14.85 7.48
N PHE A 209 -6.82 -14.02 8.04
CA PHE A 209 -5.50 -13.74 7.45
C PHE A 209 -4.57 -14.97 7.45
N ILE A 210 -4.52 -15.76 8.52
CA ILE A 210 -3.58 -16.89 8.61
C ILE A 210 -3.97 -18.04 7.67
N TYR A 211 -5.27 -18.27 7.46
CA TYR A 211 -5.77 -19.46 6.76
C TYR A 211 -6.39 -19.19 5.37
N ILE A 212 -6.73 -17.94 5.02
CA ILE A 212 -7.53 -17.62 3.81
C ILE A 212 -6.85 -16.55 2.92
N ILE A 213 -5.64 -16.10 3.26
CA ILE A 213 -4.87 -15.11 2.49
C ILE A 213 -4.26 -15.68 1.21
#